data_AF-A0A7C0UCB7-F1
#
_entry.id   AF-A0A7C0UCB7-F1
#
_cell.length_a   1.000
_cell.length_b   1.000
_cell.length_c   1.000
_cell.angle_alpha   90.00
_cell.angle_beta   90.00
_cell.angle_gamma   90.00
#
_symmetry.space_group_name_H-M   'P 1'
#
loop_
_entity.id
_entity.type
_entity.pdbx_description
1 polymer ?
#
loop_
_entity_poly.entity_id
_entity_poly.type
_entity_poly.pdbx_seq_one_letter_code
_entity_poly.pdbx_strand_id
1 'polypeptide(L)' 'MKKTGHKGFTLVELMIVVAIIGILAAIAIPQFSAYRTRAFNTAADSDLRNVRTSLEAYYADNQGYPANL' A
#
# COMPACT_ATOMS: atom_id res chain seq x y z
N MET A 1 30.84 41.08 -22.99
CA MET A 1 30.40 39.72 -22.60
C MET A 1 29.66 39.79 -21.27
N LYS A 2 28.34 39.61 -21.28
CA LYS A 2 27.49 39.70 -20.09
C LYS A 2 27.57 38.35 -19.35
N LYS A 3 28.33 38.26 -18.25
CA LYS A 3 28.36 37.05 -17.41
C LYS A 3 27.01 36.92 -16.71
N THR A 4 26.18 35.98 -17.16
CA THR A 4 24.99 35.54 -16.43
C THR A 4 25.46 34.80 -15.19
N GLY A 5 25.48 35.48 -14.04
CA GLY A 5 25.82 34.86 -12.77
C GLY A 5 24.82 33.75 -12.44
N HIS A 6 25.34 32.55 -12.17
CA HIS A 6 24.55 31.44 -11.66
C HIS A 6 24.05 31.80 -10.27
N LYS A 7 22.73 32.01 -10.11
CA LYS A 7 22.11 32.20 -8.80
C LYS A 7 22.14 30.85 -8.07
N GLY A 8 22.97 30.74 -7.03
CA GLY A 8 22.97 29.60 -6.12
C GLY A 8 21.71 29.59 -5.25
N PHE A 9 21.29 28.40 -4.81
CA PHE A 9 20.16 28.18 -3.92
C PHE A 9 20.52 28.57 -2.48
N THR A 10 19.57 29.12 -1.72
CA THR A 10 19.82 29.49 -0.32
C THR A 10 19.64 28.29 0.61
N LEU A 11 20.39 28.28 1.72
CA LEU A 11 20.21 27.25 2.76
C LEU A 11 18.80 27.30 3.37
N VAL A 12 18.20 28.48 3.43
CA VAL A 12 16.84 28.69 3.97
C VAL A 12 15.81 27.99 3.09
N GLU A 13 15.91 28.11 1.76
CA GLU A 13 15.01 27.39 0.86
C GLU A 13 15.15 25.87 1.04
N LEU A 14 16.36 25.35 1.22
CA LEU A 14 16.59 23.91 1.42
C LEU A 14 15.98 23.43 2.74
N MET A 15 16.14 24.20 3.81
CA MET A 15 15.61 23.85 5.12
C MET A 15 14.08 23.76 5.12
N ILE A 16 13.41 24.70 4.44
CA ILE A 16 11.94 24.68 4.32
C ILE A 16 11.49 23.45 3.53
N VAL A 17 12.18 23.10 2.45
CA VAL A 17 11.85 21.91 1.64
C VAL A 17 11.96 20.63 2.48
N VAL A 18 13.04 20.46 3.23
CA VAL A 18 13.23 19.28 4.08
C VAL A 18 12.20 19.24 5.21
N ALA A 19 11.84 20.38 5.78
CA ALA A 19 10.78 20.46 6.81
C ALA A 19 9.42 20.01 6.25
N ILE A 20 9.03 20.46 5.06
CA ILE A 20 7.78 20.06 4.41
C ILE A 20 7.79 18.55 4.10
N ILE A 21 8.89 18.04 3.53
CA ILE A 21 9.04 16.60 3.25
C ILE A 21 8.94 15.78 4.55
N GLY A 22 9.54 16.26 5.64
CA GLY A 22 9.47 15.61 6.96
C GLY A 22 8.05 15.50 7.48
N ILE A 23 7.25 16.57 7.39
CA ILE A 23 5.83 16.57 7.80
C ILE A 23 5.02 15.60 6.93
N LEU A 24 5.20 15.65 5.61
CA LEU A 24 4.50 14.75 4.69
C LEU A 24 4.87 13.29 4.95
N ALA A 25 6.15 12.98 5.16
CA ALA A 25 6.62 11.62 5.45
C ALA A 25 6.07 11.09 6.78
N ALA A 26 6.02 11.93 7.82
CA ALA A 26 5.49 11.55 9.12
C ALA A 26 4.02 11.09 9.07
N ILE A 27 3.21 11.68 8.19
CA ILE A 27 1.80 11.29 7.97
C ILE A 27 1.70 10.13 6.98
N ALA A 28 2.45 10.18 5.88
CA ALA A 28 2.34 9.22 4.78
C ALA A 28 2.82 7.82 5.16
N ILE A 29 3.90 7.68 5.94
CA ILE A 29 4.46 6.38 6.33
C ILE A 29 3.47 5.52 7.12
N PRO A 30 2.88 5.98 8.26
CA PRO A 30 1.93 5.17 9.00
C PRO A 30 0.64 4.90 8.21
N GLN A 31 0.17 5.89 7.43
CA GLN A 31 -1.00 5.72 6.57
C GLN A 31 -0.78 4.63 5.51
N PHE A 32 0.37 4.66 4.82
CA PHE A 32 0.72 3.67 3.80
C PHE A 32 0.88 2.27 4.41
N SER A 33 1.49 2.17 5.59
CA SER A 33 1.59 0.90 6.33
C SER A 33 0.21 0.31 6.65
N ALA A 34 -0.70 1.14 7.20
CA ALA A 34 -2.07 0.72 7.50
C ALA A 34 -2.86 0.34 6.23
N TYR A 35 -2.69 1.09 5.14
CA TYR A 35 -3.31 0.79 3.85
C TYR A 35 -2.84 -0.56 3.31
N ARG A 36 -1.53 -0.83 3.36
CA ARG A 36 -0.95 -2.12 2.96
C ARG A 36 -1.52 -3.29 3.76
N THR A 37 -1.60 -3.16 5.09
CA THR A 37 -2.20 -4.19 5.95
C THR A 37 -3.67 -4.44 5.59
N ARG A 38 -4.45 -3.37 5.36
CA ARG A 38 -5.85 -3.51 4.90
C ARG A 38 -5.93 -4.23 3.57
N ALA A 39 -5.08 -3.87 2.60
CA ALA A 39 -5.05 -4.52 1.30
C ALA A 39 -4.74 -6.03 1.41
N PHE A 40 -3.78 -6.42 2.25
CA PHE A 40 -3.51 -7.84 2.52
C PHE A 40 -4.70 -8.55 3.15
N ASN A 41 -5.35 -7.94 4.15
CA ASN A 41 -6.53 -8.54 4.78
C ASN A 41 -7.70 -8.68 3.79
N THR A 42 -7.92 -7.69 2.92
CA THR A 42 -8.95 -7.75 1.89
C THR A 42 -8.65 -8.82 0.84
N ALA A 43 -7.39 -8.98 0.43
CA ALA A 43 -6.99 -10.06 -0.46
C ALA A 43 -7.24 -11.43 0.18
N ALA A 44 -6.81 -11.61 1.43
CA ALA A 44 -7.05 -12.85 2.17
C ALA A 44 -8.56 -13.15 2.34
N ASP A 45 -9.39 -12.14 2.64
CA ASP A 45 -10.86 -12.33 2.72
C ASP A 45 -11.44 -12.76 1.37
N SER A 46 -10.97 -12.16 0.27
CA SER A 46 -11.38 -12.56 -1.08
C SER A 46 -10.99 -14.01 -1.39
N ASP A 47 -9.78 -14.42 -1.04
CA ASP A 47 -9.30 -15.79 -1.26
C ASP A 47 -10.12 -16.78 -0.45
N LEU A 48 -10.42 -16.49 0.82
CA LEU A 48 -11.27 -17.33 1.65
C LEU A 48 -12.69 -17.47 1.09
N ARG A 49 -13.27 -16.39 0.55
CA ARG A 49 -14.58 -16.45 -0.11
C ARG A 49 -14.53 -17.34 -1.34
N ASN A 50 -13.49 -17.22 -2.17
CA ASN A 50 -13.32 -18.04 -3.37
C ASN A 50 -13.18 -19.53 -3.01
N VAL A 51 -12.37 -19.85 -2.00
CA VAL A 51 -12.22 -21.22 -1.50
C VAL A 51 -13.55 -21.73 -0.98
N ARG A 52 -14.26 -20.95 -0.15
CA ARG A 52 -15.57 -21.33 0.38
C ARG A 52 -16.57 -21.64 -0.74
N THR A 53 -16.70 -20.77 -1.73
CA THR A 53 -17.60 -21.01 -2.87
C THR A 53 -17.20 -22.26 -3.65
N SER A 54 -15.91 -22.53 -3.80
CA SER A 54 -15.42 -23.74 -4.47
C SER A 54 -15.74 -25.01 -3.69
N LEU A 55 -15.60 -24.97 -2.36
CA LEU A 55 -15.96 -26.07 -1.47
C LEU A 55 -17.47 -26.32 -1.43
N GLU A 56 -18.28 -25.26 -1.39
CA GLU A 56 -19.74 -25.35 -1.44
C GLU A 56 -20.21 -25.96 -2.78
N ALA A 57 -19.57 -25.57 -3.90
CA ALA A 57 -19.83 -26.18 -5.21
C ALA A 57 -19.46 -27.68 -5.22
N TYR A 58 -18.27 -28.05 -4.70
CA TYR A 58 -17.87 -29.44 -4.61
C TYR A 58 -18.84 -30.27 -3.77
N TYR A 59 -19.29 -29.72 -2.62
CA TYR A 59 -20.26 -30.38 -1.74
C TYR A 59 -21.61 -30.59 -2.43
N ALA A 60 -22.08 -29.61 -3.21
CA ALA A 60 -23.32 -29.73 -3.97
C ALA A 60 -23.27 -30.90 -4.98
N ASP A 61 -22.10 -31.12 -5.61
CA ASP A 61 -21.91 -32.17 -6.61
C ASP A 61 -21.64 -33.55 -5.98
N ASN A 62 -20.87 -33.61 -4.89
CA ASN A 62 -20.32 -34.87 -4.34
C ASN A 62 -20.92 -35.27 -2.99
N GLN A 63 -21.83 -34.47 -2.42
CA GLN A 63 -22.47 -34.68 -1.11
C GLN A 63 -21.47 -34.83 0.07
N GLY A 64 -20.26 -34.31 -0.09
CA GLY A 64 -19.18 -34.36 0.90
C GLY A 64 -18.13 -33.29 0.59
N TYR A 65 -17.37 -32.87 1.60
CA TYR A 65 -16.23 -31.96 1.41
C TYR A 65 -14.99 -32.75 0.94
N PRO A 66 -14.06 -32.13 0.20
CA PRO A 66 -12.84 -32.80 -0.22
C PRO A 66 -12.00 -33.21 1.00
N ALA A 67 -11.41 -34.41 0.94
CA ALA A 67 -10.62 -34.98 2.04
C ALA A 67 -9.27 -34.26 2.26
N ASN A 68 -8.85 -33.46 1.29
CA ASN A 68 -7.62 -32.68 1.26
C ASN A 68 -7.86 -31.34 0.57
N LEU A 69 -7.23 -30.27 1.06
CA LEU A 69 -7.15 -28.99 0.37
C LEU A 69 -6.16 -29.06 -0.79
#